data_AF-A0A377XW80-F1
#
_entry.id   AF-A0A377XW80-F1
#
_cell.length_a   1.000
_cell.length_b   1.000
_cell.length_c   1.000
_cell.angle_alpha   90.00
_cell.angle_beta   90.00
_cell.angle_gamma   90.00
#
_symmetry.space_group_name_H-M   'P 1'
#
loop_
_entity.id
_entity.type
_entity.pdbx_description
1 polymer ?
#
loop_
_entity_poly.entity_id
_entity_poly.type
_entity_poly.pdbx_seq_one_letter_code
_entity_poly.pdbx_strand_id
1 'polypeptide(L)'
;MPAAEKKLRGLRHGPYRPDLAIMDDIENDELVRNPDQRDKLDNWLKKTVLPLGGAGAKFDVIYIGTILHYDSVLSRTLKNPLWKRKRFKALITWPSDMTLWDKWEEILRNNDEDGELLARTFYDEHREAMEAGAVVSLVSAATLYPDVDPRP
;
A
#
# COMPACT_ATOMS: atom_id res chain seq x y z
N MET A 1 2.15 -10.64 15.54
CA MET A 1 3.58 -10.91 15.79
C MET A 1 4.39 -10.11 14.77
N PRO A 2 5.07 -9.01 15.14
CA PRO A 2 5.80 -8.22 14.16
C PRO A 2 7.00 -9.03 13.64
N ALA A 3 7.22 -9.04 12.33
CA ALA A 3 8.29 -9.78 11.64
C ALA A 3 9.73 -9.33 11.98
N ALA A 4 9.92 -8.54 13.04
CA ALA A 4 11.16 -7.87 13.42
C ALA A 4 12.03 -8.64 14.42
N GLU A 5 11.73 -9.91 14.74
CA GLU A 5 12.53 -10.71 15.68
C GLU A 5 13.58 -11.62 15.01
N LYS A 6 13.62 -11.70 13.67
CA LYS A 6 14.71 -12.40 12.99
C LYS A 6 15.90 -11.48 12.81
N LYS A 7 17.03 -11.83 13.43
CA LYS A 7 18.33 -11.15 13.24
C LYS A 7 18.74 -11.24 11.75
N LEU A 8 18.42 -10.20 10.99
CA LEU A 8 18.86 -10.07 9.59
C LEU A 8 20.37 -9.82 9.49
N ARG A 9 20.95 -9.20 10.52
CA ARG A 9 22.39 -9.01 10.61
C ARG A 9 23.09 -10.36 10.77
N GLY A 10 23.86 -10.74 9.74
CA GLY A 10 24.59 -12.01 9.72
C GLY A 10 23.86 -13.17 9.06
N LEU A 11 22.70 -12.94 8.40
CA LEU A 11 22.14 -13.90 7.46
C LEU A 11 23.19 -14.18 6.37
N ARG A 12 23.83 -15.33 6.48
CA ARG A 12 24.86 -15.84 5.58
C ARG A 12 24.44 -17.25 5.21
N HIS A 13 24.42 -17.54 3.91
CA HIS A 13 24.49 -18.92 3.45
C HIS A 13 25.94 -19.19 3.05
N GLY A 14 26.79 -19.53 4.02
CA GLY A 14 28.23 -19.68 3.79
C GLY A 14 28.90 -18.39 3.31
N PRO A 15 29.66 -18.39 2.20
CA PRO A 15 30.34 -17.20 1.66
C PRO A 15 29.42 -16.25 0.91
N TYR A 16 28.18 -16.66 0.59
CA TYR A 16 27.28 -15.91 -0.28
C TYR A 16 26.58 -14.78 0.47
N ARG A 17 26.65 -13.57 -0.09
CA ARG A 17 25.88 -12.41 0.35
C ARG A 17 24.60 -12.31 -0.50
N PRO A 18 23.50 -11.80 0.07
CA PRO A 18 22.31 -11.48 -0.71
C PRO A 18 22.62 -10.47 -1.82
N ASP A 19 22.01 -10.66 -2.98
CA ASP A 19 22.01 -9.74 -4.12
C ASP A 19 20.67 -9.00 -4.29
N LEU A 20 19.62 -9.42 -3.57
CA LEU A 20 18.30 -8.80 -3.56
C LEU A 20 17.69 -8.80 -2.14
N ALA A 21 17.12 -7.67 -1.74
CA ALA A 21 16.24 -7.57 -0.58
C ALA A 21 14.88 -6.99 -0.99
N ILE A 22 13.80 -7.71 -0.69
CA ILE A 22 12.42 -7.23 -0.88
C ILE A 22 11.83 -6.98 0.50
N MET A 23 11.36 -5.76 0.71
CA MET A 23 10.70 -5.30 1.93
C MET A 23 9.28 -4.93 1.55
N ASP A 24 8.33 -5.73 2.03
CA ASP A 24 6.91 -5.53 1.80
C ASP A 24 6.25 -5.14 3.12
N ASP A 25 5.55 -4.00 3.13
CA ASP A 25 4.79 -3.45 4.26
C ASP A 25 5.49 -3.59 5.63
N ILE A 26 6.74 -3.11 5.71
CA ILE A 26 7.53 -3.16 6.95
C ILE A 26 7.11 -2.11 8.01
N GLU A 27 6.21 -1.19 7.66
CA GLU A 27 5.64 -0.18 8.58
C GLU A 27 4.27 -0.65 9.09
N ASN A 28 3.92 -0.25 10.32
CA ASN A 28 2.62 -0.54 10.94
C ASN A 28 2.02 0.75 11.50
N ASP A 29 0.70 0.90 11.42
CA ASP A 29 -0.10 2.04 11.91
C ASP A 29 0.19 2.46 13.37
N GLU A 30 0.47 1.52 14.27
CA GLU A 30 0.79 1.84 15.66
C GLU A 30 2.20 2.43 15.78
N LEU A 31 3.18 1.78 15.16
CA LEU A 31 4.59 2.15 15.28
C LEU A 31 4.90 3.43 14.51
N VAL A 32 4.25 3.65 13.36
CA VAL A 32 4.50 4.83 12.52
C VAL A 32 4.08 6.12 13.22
N ARG A 33 3.17 6.08 14.19
CA ARG A 33 2.76 7.26 14.97
C ARG A 33 3.88 7.78 15.87
N ASN A 34 4.75 6.90 16.36
CA ASN A 34 5.83 7.26 17.27
C ASN A 34 7.11 7.66 16.49
N PRO A 35 7.61 8.91 16.61
CA PRO A 35 8.81 9.36 15.89
C PRO A 35 10.04 8.52 16.20
N ASP A 36 10.25 8.11 17.45
CA ASP A 36 11.41 7.30 17.84
C ASP A 36 11.38 5.92 17.17
N GLN A 37 10.19 5.35 16.96
CA GLN A 37 10.05 4.07 16.27
C GLN A 37 10.33 4.22 14.77
N ARG A 38 9.89 5.32 14.15
CA ARG A 38 10.25 5.64 12.76
C ARG A 38 11.76 5.77 12.59
N ASP A 39 12.42 6.45 13.52
CA ASP A 39 13.87 6.63 13.50
C ASP A 39 14.63 5.32 13.74
N LYS A 40 14.12 4.45 14.62
CA LYS A 40 14.68 3.11 14.81
C LYS A 40 14.57 2.27 13.54
N LEU A 41 13.43 2.29 12.85
CA LEU A 41 13.22 1.54 11.61
C LEU A 41 14.07 2.10 10.47
N ASP A 42 14.18 3.42 10.32
CA ASP A 42 15.06 4.06 9.34
C ASP A 42 16.55 3.73 9.60
N ASN A 43 16.98 3.76 10.86
CA ASN A 43 18.32 3.33 11.24
C ASN A 43 18.56 1.86 10.92
N TRP A 44 17.59 1.00 11.19
CA TRP A 44 17.67 -0.41 10.87
C TRP A 44 17.80 -0.63 9.35
N LEU A 45 16.99 0.06 8.53
CA LEU A 45 17.09 0.02 7.07
C LEU A 45 18.50 0.40 6.61
N LYS A 46 19.01 1.55 7.06
CA LYS A 46 20.31 2.10 6.63
C LYS A 46 21.51 1.30 7.11
N LYS A 47 21.47 0.79 8.35
CA LYS A 47 22.63 0.15 8.99
C LYS A 47 22.60 -1.38 8.91
N THR A 48 21.44 -1.97 8.68
CA THR A 48 21.28 -3.42 8.63
C THR A 48 21.01 -3.91 7.22
N VAL A 49 20.04 -3.33 6.49
CA VAL A 49 19.59 -3.85 5.19
C VAL A 49 20.50 -3.38 4.06
N LEU A 50 20.71 -2.06 3.92
CA LEU A 50 21.54 -1.52 2.83
C LEU A 50 22.98 -2.07 2.79
N PRO A 51 23.63 -2.36 3.94
CA PRO A 51 24.97 -2.95 3.95
C PRO A 51 25.01 -4.49 3.77
N LEU A 52 23.88 -5.17 3.53
CA LEU A 52 23.87 -6.63 3.31
C LEU A 52 24.61 -7.03 2.04
N GLY A 53 24.59 -6.18 1.01
CA GLY A 53 25.29 -6.41 -0.25
C GLY A 53 26.79 -6.71 -0.05
N GLY A 54 27.35 -7.54 -0.93
CA GLY A 54 28.80 -7.77 -0.98
C GLY A 54 29.53 -6.52 -1.45
N ALA A 55 30.74 -6.26 -0.93
CA ALA A 55 31.58 -5.18 -1.45
C ALA A 55 31.91 -5.46 -2.92
N GLY A 56 31.58 -4.53 -3.81
CA GLY A 56 31.76 -4.67 -5.26
C GLY A 56 30.77 -5.61 -5.96
N ALA A 57 29.80 -6.18 -5.24
CA ALA A 57 28.72 -6.97 -5.82
C ALA A 57 27.47 -6.12 -6.02
N LYS A 58 26.70 -6.42 -7.06
CA LYS A 58 25.38 -5.81 -7.27
C LYS A 58 24.46 -6.23 -6.11
N PHE A 59 23.75 -5.26 -5.53
CA PHE A 59 22.74 -5.50 -4.51
C PHE A 59 21.54 -4.58 -4.76
N ASP A 60 20.39 -5.18 -5.05
CA ASP A 60 19.15 -4.48 -5.31
C ASP A 60 18.25 -4.50 -4.07
N VAL A 61 17.61 -3.37 -3.75
CA VAL A 61 16.65 -3.28 -2.65
C VAL A 61 15.34 -2.75 -3.18
N ILE A 62 14.28 -3.51 -2.95
CA ILE A 62 12.91 -3.17 -3.33
C ILE A 62 12.14 -2.91 -2.05
N TYR A 63 11.63 -1.70 -1.89
CA TYR A 63 10.76 -1.32 -0.79
C TYR A 63 9.37 -1.02 -1.33
N ILE A 64 8.42 -1.86 -0.95
CA ILE A 64 6.99 -1.76 -1.28
C ILE A 64 6.24 -1.50 0.01
N GLY A 65 5.24 -0.62 -0.07
CA GLY A 65 4.25 -0.49 0.98
C GLY A 65 3.37 0.73 0.81
N THR A 66 2.53 0.95 1.81
CA THR A 66 1.59 2.07 1.84
C THR A 66 2.14 3.24 2.67
N ILE A 67 1.95 4.48 2.21
CA ILE A 67 2.35 5.66 3.00
C ILE A 67 1.35 5.86 4.14
N LEU A 68 1.73 5.44 5.34
CA LEU A 68 0.91 5.58 6.55
C LEU A 68 1.07 6.94 7.25
N HIS A 69 2.17 7.65 6.99
CA HIS A 69 2.46 8.95 7.61
C HIS A 69 3.34 9.82 6.71
N TYR A 70 3.21 11.15 6.81
CA TYR A 70 4.00 12.10 5.99
C TYR A 70 5.52 11.99 6.24
N ASP A 71 5.88 11.50 7.43
CA ASP A 71 7.26 11.24 7.90
C ASP A 71 7.55 9.74 8.08
N SER A 72 6.77 8.86 7.47
CA SER A 72 7.06 7.41 7.47
C SER A 72 8.43 7.11 6.84
N VAL A 73 9.02 5.97 7.17
CA VAL A 73 10.31 5.55 6.59
C VAL A 73 10.21 5.41 5.08
N LEU A 74 9.08 4.90 4.57
CA LEU A 74 8.80 4.88 3.13
C LEU A 74 8.72 6.30 2.56
N SER A 75 8.03 7.24 3.23
CA SER A 75 7.98 8.64 2.79
C SER A 75 9.36 9.29 2.72
N ARG A 76 10.21 9.07 3.73
CA ARG A 76 11.61 9.52 3.76
C ARG A 76 12.42 8.89 2.62
N THR A 77 12.26 7.60 2.39
CA THR A 77 12.91 6.86 1.30
C THR A 77 12.48 7.38 -0.06
N LEU A 78 11.19 7.65 -0.25
CA LEU A 78 10.65 8.23 -1.48
C LEU A 78 11.17 9.65 -1.74
N LYS A 79 11.54 10.43 -0.71
CA LYS A 79 12.13 11.76 -0.88
C LYS A 79 13.62 11.71 -1.24
N ASN A 80 14.31 10.59 -0.96
CA ASN A 80 15.73 10.42 -1.23
C ASN A 80 16.00 10.23 -2.75
N PRO A 81 16.80 11.10 -3.40
CA PRO A 81 17.08 11.00 -4.85
C PRO A 81 17.91 9.78 -5.24
N LEU A 82 18.55 9.09 -4.29
CA LEU A 82 19.31 7.85 -4.55
C LEU A 82 18.39 6.65 -4.86
N TRP A 83 17.10 6.76 -4.58
CA TRP A 83 16.12 5.70 -4.85
C TRP A 83 15.35 5.96 -6.14
N LYS A 84 15.18 4.90 -6.95
CA LYS A 84 14.18 4.90 -8.01
C LYS A 84 12.81 4.69 -7.38
N ARG A 85 11.85 5.58 -7.69
CA ARG A 85 10.53 5.63 -7.05
C ARG A 85 9.41 5.61 -8.06
N LYS A 86 8.32 4.93 -7.72
CA LYS A 86 7.02 5.01 -8.38
C LYS A 86 5.94 5.10 -7.30
N ARG A 87 4.89 5.88 -7.55
CA ARG A 87 3.70 5.95 -6.69
C ARG A 87 2.52 5.44 -7.50
N PHE A 88 1.76 4.54 -6.90
CA PHE A 88 0.53 4.02 -7.45
C PHE A 88 -0.63 4.57 -6.63
N LYS A 89 -1.75 4.84 -7.30
CA LYS A 89 -3.00 5.23 -6.66
C LYS A 89 -4.04 4.22 -7.09
N ALA A 90 -4.90 3.75 -6.19
CA ALA A 90 -6.01 2.89 -6.60
C ALA A 90 -6.88 3.60 -7.65
N LEU A 91 -7.21 4.87 -7.38
CA LEU A 91 -7.92 5.76 -8.27
C LEU A 91 -6.99 6.88 -8.77
N ILE A 92 -6.75 6.92 -10.08
CA ILE A 92 -5.96 7.95 -10.76
C ILE A 92 -6.81 9.21 -10.93
N THR A 93 -8.05 9.04 -11.40
CA THR A 93 -9.02 10.12 -11.63
C THR A 93 -10.36 9.71 -11.01
N TRP A 94 -10.96 10.63 -10.25
CA TRP A 94 -12.29 10.45 -9.69
C TRP A 94 -13.37 10.43 -10.79
N PRO A 95 -14.52 9.75 -10.55
CA PRO A 95 -15.70 9.92 -11.38
C PRO A 95 -16.03 11.39 -11.62
N SER A 96 -16.54 11.71 -12.81
CA SER A 96 -16.91 13.07 -13.17
C SER A 96 -18.10 13.61 -12.38
N ASP A 97 -18.97 12.71 -11.88
CA ASP A 97 -20.12 13.05 -11.05
C ASP A 97 -20.12 12.24 -9.76
N MET A 98 -19.95 12.93 -8.63
CA MET A 98 -19.97 12.33 -7.29
C MET A 98 -21.35 12.30 -6.66
N THR A 99 -22.37 12.94 -7.27
CA THR A 99 -23.72 13.02 -6.69
C THR A 99 -24.37 11.65 -6.51
N LEU A 100 -24.11 10.72 -7.43
CA LEU A 100 -24.58 9.35 -7.34
C LEU A 100 -23.82 8.55 -6.26
N TRP A 101 -22.54 8.85 -6.05
CA TRP A 101 -21.75 8.27 -4.97
C TRP A 101 -22.21 8.76 -3.59
N ASP A 102 -22.60 10.03 -3.47
CA ASP A 102 -23.16 10.58 -2.24
C ASP A 102 -24.50 9.89 -1.88
N LYS A 103 -25.37 9.71 -2.89
CA LYS A 103 -26.64 8.96 -2.71
C LYS A 103 -26.42 7.49 -2.37
N TRP A 104 -25.45 6.85 -3.02
CA TRP A 104 -25.07 5.49 -2.72
C TRP A 104 -24.60 5.36 -1.25
N GLU A 105 -23.79 6.31 -0.77
CA GLU A 105 -23.33 6.34 0.64
C GLU A 105 -24.50 6.57 1.61
N GLU A 106 -25.44 7.45 1.25
CA GLU A 106 -26.67 7.68 2.03
C GLU A 106 -27.50 6.40 2.16
N ILE A 107 -27.72 5.68 1.06
CA ILE A 107 -28.43 4.40 1.05
C ILE A 107 -27.72 3.39 1.95
N LEU A 108 -26.40 3.27 1.82
CA LEU A 108 -25.61 2.32 2.61
C LEU A 108 -25.72 2.59 4.12
N ARG A 109 -25.69 3.86 4.53
CA ARG A 109 -25.65 4.24 5.95
C ARG A 109 -27.02 4.30 6.63
N ASN A 110 -28.10 4.53 5.88
CA ASN A 110 -29.42 4.84 6.44
C ASN A 110 -30.44 3.68 6.37
N ASN A 111 -30.03 2.48 5.95
CA ASN A 111 -30.93 1.33 5.79
C ASN A 111 -30.53 0.10 6.61
N ASP A 112 -29.82 0.28 7.73
CA ASP A 112 -29.45 -0.76 8.68
C ASP A 112 -28.87 -2.03 8.00
N GLU A 113 -29.45 -3.21 8.26
CA GLU A 113 -28.99 -4.50 7.71
C GLU A 113 -29.19 -4.63 6.20
N ASP A 114 -30.12 -3.87 5.61
CA ASP A 114 -30.41 -3.90 4.17
C ASP A 114 -29.54 -2.91 3.36
N GLY A 115 -28.75 -2.05 4.04
CA GLY A 115 -27.96 -1.00 3.42
C GLY A 115 -27.01 -1.49 2.32
N GLU A 116 -26.32 -2.61 2.55
CA GLU A 116 -25.41 -3.18 1.55
C GLU A 116 -26.15 -3.65 0.29
N LEU A 117 -27.27 -4.35 0.45
CA LEU A 117 -28.07 -4.87 -0.67
C LEU A 117 -28.68 -3.74 -1.50
N LEU A 118 -29.22 -2.72 -0.82
CA LEU A 118 -29.85 -1.57 -1.48
C LEU A 118 -28.81 -0.70 -2.19
N ALA A 119 -27.67 -0.44 -1.55
CA ALA A 119 -26.58 0.31 -2.16
C ALA A 119 -25.99 -0.44 -3.36
N ARG A 120 -25.88 -1.76 -3.27
CA ARG A 120 -25.47 -2.62 -4.39
C ARG A 120 -26.43 -2.53 -5.57
N THR A 121 -27.73 -2.67 -5.30
CA THR A 121 -28.78 -2.56 -6.35
C THR A 121 -28.73 -1.19 -7.02
N PHE A 122 -28.63 -0.12 -6.24
CA PHE A 122 -28.50 1.23 -6.76
C PHE A 122 -27.26 1.41 -7.64
N TYR A 123 -26.13 0.85 -7.21
CA TYR A 123 -24.88 0.89 -7.97
C TYR A 123 -25.01 0.13 -9.29
N ASP A 124 -25.56 -1.09 -9.29
CA ASP A 124 -25.71 -1.91 -10.49
C ASP A 124 -26.64 -1.22 -11.52
N GLU A 125 -27.67 -0.52 -11.06
CA GLU A 125 -28.58 0.27 -11.91
C GLU A 125 -27.93 1.54 -12.51
N HIS A 126 -27.01 2.19 -11.79
CA HIS A 126 -26.42 3.48 -12.17
C HIS A 126 -24.94 3.38 -12.54
N ARG A 127 -24.43 2.15 -12.73
CA ARG A 127 -23.00 1.85 -12.83
C ARG A 127 -22.29 2.73 -13.85
N GLU A 128 -22.78 2.79 -15.09
CA GLU A 128 -22.13 3.58 -16.15
C GLU A 128 -21.97 5.05 -15.78
N ALA A 129 -22.97 5.64 -15.13
CA ALA A 129 -22.94 7.03 -14.70
C ALA A 129 -22.04 7.24 -13.48
N MET A 130 -22.05 6.30 -12.53
CA MET A 130 -21.19 6.33 -11.33
C MET A 130 -19.71 6.13 -11.68
N GLU A 131 -19.39 5.39 -12.73
CA GLU A 131 -18.02 5.12 -13.16
C GLU A 131 -17.52 6.10 -14.24
N ALA A 132 -18.41 6.93 -14.79
CA ALA A 132 -18.09 7.86 -15.85
C ALA A 132 -16.89 8.75 -15.47
N GLY A 133 -15.87 8.79 -16.33
CA GLY A 133 -14.67 9.60 -16.13
C GLY A 133 -13.67 9.07 -15.10
N ALA A 134 -13.99 8.00 -14.37
CA ALA A 134 -13.05 7.38 -13.45
C ALA A 134 -11.92 6.67 -14.18
N VAL A 135 -10.71 6.76 -13.62
CA VAL A 135 -9.54 6.04 -14.13
C VAL A 135 -8.86 5.35 -12.96
N VAL A 136 -8.70 4.04 -13.02
CA VAL A 136 -8.03 3.23 -11.99
C VAL A 136 -6.63 2.80 -12.43
N SER A 137 -5.75 2.48 -11.47
CA SER A 137 -4.37 2.07 -11.78
C SER A 137 -4.20 0.61 -12.21
N LEU A 138 -5.19 -0.25 -11.96
CA LEU A 138 -5.13 -1.67 -12.31
C LEU A 138 -6.14 -1.97 -13.40
N VAL A 139 -5.66 -2.43 -14.56
CA VAL A 139 -6.50 -2.78 -15.72
C VAL A 139 -7.48 -3.92 -15.40
N SER A 140 -7.18 -4.75 -14.39
CA SER A 140 -8.06 -5.83 -13.91
C SER A 140 -9.13 -5.38 -12.90
N ALA A 141 -9.00 -4.18 -12.32
CA ALA A 141 -10.06 -3.58 -11.52
C ALA A 141 -11.02 -2.88 -12.51
N ALA A 142 -11.77 -3.66 -13.29
CA ALA A 142 -12.65 -3.12 -14.34
C ALA A 142 -13.81 -2.25 -13.80
N THR A 143 -13.90 -2.09 -12.47
CA THR A 143 -15.05 -1.58 -11.76
C THR A 143 -14.61 -0.93 -10.44
N LEU A 144 -15.19 0.21 -10.06
CA LEU A 144 -14.95 0.91 -8.79
C LEU A 144 -15.58 0.19 -7.59
N TYR A 145 -16.66 -0.55 -7.82
CA TYR A 145 -17.30 -1.40 -6.83
C TYR A 145 -17.18 -2.87 -7.28
N PRO A 146 -16.06 -3.54 -6.94
CA PRO A 146 -15.83 -4.89 -7.40
C PRO A 146 -16.86 -5.85 -6.81
N ASP A 147 -17.21 -6.88 -7.57
CA ASP A 147 -17.93 -8.03 -7.02
C ASP A 147 -17.12 -8.59 -5.85
N VAL A 148 -17.73 -8.57 -4.67
CA VAL A 148 -17.14 -9.24 -3.51
C VAL A 148 -17.22 -10.72 -3.84
N ASP A 149 -16.12 -11.31 -4.31
CA ASP A 149 -16.00 -12.76 -4.40
C ASP A 149 -16.15 -13.30 -2.97
N PRO A 150 -17.25 -14.00 -2.64
CA PRO A 150 -17.44 -14.57 -1.31
C PRO A 150 -16.53 -15.80 -1.22
N ARG A 151 -15.22 -15.58 -1.17
CA ARG A 151 -14.29 -16.66 -0.86
C ARG A 151 -14.45 -17.00 0.63
N PRO A 152 -14.54 -18.30 0.95
CA PRO A 152 -14.79 -18.81 2.30
C PRO A 152 -13.67 -18.48 3.29
#